data_AF-A0A5S3SYF0-F1
#
_entry.id   AF-A0A5S3SYF0-F1
#
_cell.length_a   1.000
_cell.length_b   1.000
_cell.length_c   1.000
_cell.angle_alpha   90.00
_cell.angle_beta   90.00
_cell.angle_gamma   90.00
#
_symmetry.space_group_name_H-M   'P 1'
#
loop_
_entity.id
_entity.type
_entity.pdbx_description
1 polymer ?
#
loop_
_entity_poly.entity_id
_entity_poly.type
_entity_poly.pdbx_seq_one_letter_code
_entity_poly.pdbx_strand_id
1 'polypeptide(L)'
;GIEQRFFGCQGLVLCPTRELATQVANEIRKLARYRQNIKVVTLCGGQPIGPQIGSLAHGAHIVVGTPGRIQDHLRKQTLTIDL
;
A
#
# COMPACT_ATOMS: atom_id res chain seq x y z
N GLY A 1 0.87 -14.28 -8.75
CA GLY A 1 0.34 -14.35 -7.37
C GLY A 1 1.36 -13.73 -6.44
N ILE A 2 0.98 -13.25 -5.24
CA ILE A 2 1.92 -12.52 -4.37
C ILE A 2 3.04 -13.44 -3.84
N GLU A 3 4.28 -13.05 -4.09
CA GLU A 3 5.50 -13.68 -3.60
C GLU A 3 5.91 -13.08 -2.24
N GLN A 4 5.75 -13.84 -1.16
CA GLN A 4 5.97 -13.38 0.22
C GLN A 4 7.43 -13.04 0.56
N ARG A 5 8.39 -13.59 -0.21
CA ARG A 5 9.82 -13.36 0.01
C ARG A 5 10.31 -12.08 -0.68
N PHE A 6 9.52 -11.53 -1.59
CA PHE A 6 9.80 -10.28 -2.28
C PHE A 6 9.02 -9.13 -1.62
N PHE A 7 9.72 -8.30 -0.84
CA PHE A 7 9.12 -7.22 -0.07
C PHE A 7 8.79 -5.95 -0.88
N GLY A 8 8.82 -6.04 -2.22
CA GLY A 8 8.42 -4.97 -3.13
C GLY A 8 6.91 -4.93 -3.40
N CYS A 9 6.44 -3.79 -3.92
CA CYS A 9 5.04 -3.60 -4.31
C CYS A 9 4.71 -4.47 -5.53
N GLN A 10 3.87 -5.49 -5.33
CA GLN A 10 3.42 -6.41 -6.37
C GLN A 10 1.97 -6.17 -6.79
N GLY A 11 1.27 -5.27 -6.09
CA GLY A 11 -0.08 -4.88 -6.40
C GLY A 11 -0.38 -3.47 -5.91
N LEU A 12 -0.91 -2.64 -6.80
CA LEU A 12 -1.40 -1.30 -6.50
C LEU A 12 -2.91 -1.25 -6.74
N VAL A 13 -3.67 -0.80 -5.75
CA VAL A 13 -5.10 -0.51 -5.89
C VAL A 13 -5.35 0.98 -5.66
N LEU A 14 -5.83 1.66 -6.70
CA LEU A 14 -6.19 3.06 -6.64
C LEU A 14 -7.67 3.20 -6.25
N CYS A 15 -7.92 4.00 -5.23
CA CYS A 15 -9.27 4.31 -4.76
C CYS A 15 -9.52 5.82 -4.81
N PRO A 16 -10.74 6.27 -5.19
CA PRO A 16 -11.06 7.70 -5.29
C PRO A 16 -11.13 8.41 -3.94
N THR A 17 -11.39 7.68 -2.84
CA THR A 17 -11.56 8.24 -1.50
C THR A 17 -10.78 7.47 -0.44
N ARG A 18 -10.58 8.10 0.72
CA ARG A 18 -9.86 7.48 1.85
C ARG A 18 -10.67 6.34 2.46
N GLU A 19 -11.98 6.51 2.51
CA GLU A 19 -12.94 5.58 3.08
C GLU A 19 -12.96 4.30 2.25
N LEU A 20 -13.03 4.42 0.92
CA LEU A 20 -12.97 3.27 0.02
C LEU A 20 -11.61 2.57 0.07
N ALA A 21 -10.50 3.33 0.10
CA ALA A 21 -9.16 2.74 0.28
C ALA A 21 -9.06 1.92 1.58
N THR A 22 -9.66 2.41 2.65
CA THR A 22 -9.69 1.72 3.95
C THR A 22 -10.51 0.43 3.88
N GLN A 23 -11.70 0.48 3.25
CA GLN A 23 -12.56 -0.69 3.07
C GLN A 23 -11.86 -1.77 2.23
N VAL A 24 -11.30 -1.39 1.08
CA VAL A 24 -10.56 -2.29 0.19
C VAL A 24 -9.38 -2.93 0.91
N ALA A 25 -8.57 -2.15 1.63
CA ALA A 25 -7.44 -2.67 2.38
C ALA A 25 -7.87 -3.69 3.46
N ASN A 26 -9.01 -3.47 4.10
CA ASN A 26 -9.54 -4.41 5.09
C ASN A 26 -10.00 -5.72 4.47
N GLU A 27 -10.66 -5.70 3.30
CA GLU A 27 -11.03 -6.91 2.57
C GLU A 27 -9.79 -7.67 2.08
N ILE A 28 -8.80 -6.97 1.53
CA ILE A 28 -7.53 -7.60 1.12
C ILE A 28 -6.85 -8.25 2.33
N ARG A 29 -6.83 -7.58 3.50
CA ARG A 29 -6.28 -8.17 4.73
C ARG A 29 -7.06 -9.41 5.19
N LYS A 30 -8.39 -9.46 5.03
CA LYS A 30 -9.21 -10.65 5.31
C LYS A 30 -8.82 -11.82 4.41
N LEU A 31 -8.69 -11.58 3.11
CA LEU A 31 -8.27 -12.58 2.15
C LEU A 31 -6.82 -13.03 2.39
N ALA A 32 -5.95 -12.11 2.77
CA ALA A 32 -4.54 -12.38 3.04
C ALA A 32 -4.31 -13.24 4.29
N ARG A 33 -5.27 -13.40 5.21
CA ARG A 33 -5.09 -14.19 6.44
C ARG A 33 -4.71 -15.65 6.19
N TYR A 34 -5.09 -16.19 5.03
CA TYR A 34 -4.76 -17.55 4.63
C TYR A 34 -3.32 -17.69 4.08
N ARG A 35 -2.56 -16.60 4.01
CA ARG A 35 -1.18 -16.54 3.52
C ARG A 35 -0.32 -15.78 4.54
N GLN A 36 0.69 -16.43 5.11
CA GLN A 36 1.57 -15.77 6.08
C GLN A 36 2.30 -14.57 5.46
N ASN A 37 2.54 -13.54 6.28
CA ASN A 37 3.46 -12.43 5.99
C ASN A 37 3.11 -11.55 4.77
N ILE A 38 1.87 -11.55 4.29
CA ILE A 38 1.42 -10.59 3.27
C ILE A 38 1.21 -9.23 3.93
N LYS A 39 1.94 -8.23 3.44
CA LYS A 39 1.92 -6.86 3.97
C LYS A 39 1.11 -5.93 3.07
N VAL A 40 0.04 -5.37 3.64
CA VAL A 40 -0.89 -4.44 2.97
C VAL A 40 -0.78 -3.06 3.60
N VAL A 41 -0.33 -2.07 2.83
CA VAL A 41 -0.15 -0.68 3.29
C VAL A 41 -1.21 0.22 2.63
N THR A 42 -1.76 1.15 3.40
CA THR A 42 -2.75 2.13 2.93
C THR A 42 -2.12 3.52 2.83
N LEU A 43 -2.16 4.16 1.66
CA LEU A 43 -1.55 5.46 1.39
C LEU A 43 -2.61 6.49 0.97
N CYS A 44 -3.01 7.34 1.91
CA CYS A 44 -4.12 8.27 1.75
C CYS A 44 -3.75 9.69 2.17
N GLY A 45 -4.32 10.69 1.47
CA GLY A 45 -4.17 12.11 1.81
C GLY A 45 -4.79 12.49 3.15
N GLY A 46 -4.57 13.73 3.63
CA GLY A 46 -5.15 14.25 4.89
C GLY A 46 -4.62 13.60 6.17
N GLN A 47 -3.47 12.93 6.08
CA GLN A 47 -2.61 12.53 7.20
C GLN A 47 -1.16 12.90 6.86
N PRO A 48 -0.29 13.14 7.87
CA PRO A 48 1.14 13.33 7.63
C PRO A 48 1.73 12.18 6.82
N ILE A 49 2.67 12.50 5.93
CA ILE A 49 3.30 11.48 5.07
C ILE A 49 4.32 10.62 5.84
N GLY A 50 4.92 11.15 6.91
CA GLY A 50 5.96 10.48 7.71
C GLY A 50 5.58 9.08 8.21
N PRO A 51 4.43 8.89 8.88
CA PRO A 51 3.97 7.56 9.31
C PRO A 51 3.77 6.58 8.15
N GLN A 52 3.37 7.07 6.97
CA GLN A 52 3.22 6.26 5.77
C GLN A 52 4.59 5.84 5.21
N ILE A 53 5.59 6.72 5.24
CA ILE A 53 6.97 6.39 4.91
C ILE A 53 7.51 5.30 5.86
N GLY A 54 7.31 5.45 7.17
CA GLY A 54 7.70 4.42 8.15
C GLY A 54 7.01 3.07 7.91
N SER A 55 5.76 3.09 7.45
CA SER A 55 5.03 1.87 7.06
C SER A 55 5.67 1.19 5.84
N LEU A 56 6.16 1.98 4.87
CA LEU A 56 6.83 1.49 3.66
C LEU A 56 8.29 1.07 3.89
N ALA A 57 8.96 1.55 4.95
CA ALA A 57 10.36 1.26 5.24
C ALA A 57 10.67 -0.25 5.39
N HIS A 58 9.68 -1.07 5.72
CA HIS A 58 9.80 -2.53 5.80
C HIS A 58 9.11 -3.24 4.61
N GLY A 59 9.07 -2.59 3.44
CA GLY A 59 8.41 -3.07 2.23
C GLY A 59 6.88 -3.04 2.28
N ALA A 60 6.24 -3.39 1.17
CA ALA A 60 4.79 -3.57 1.09
C ALA A 60 4.49 -4.46 -0.11
N HIS A 61 3.75 -5.55 0.07
CA HIS A 61 3.40 -6.44 -1.03
C HIS A 61 2.23 -5.86 -1.83
N ILE A 62 1.27 -5.24 -1.13
CA ILE A 62 0.10 -4.60 -1.73
C ILE A 62 -0.03 -3.20 -1.14
N VAL A 63 -0.22 -2.22 -2.03
CA VAL A 63 -0.50 -0.83 -1.68
C VAL A 63 -1.91 -0.50 -2.12
N VAL A 64 -2.70 0.08 -1.23
CA VAL A 64 -4.04 0.62 -1.52
C VAL A 64 -4.03 2.10 -1.20
N GLY A 65 -4.46 2.98 -2.10
CA GLY A 65 -4.35 4.41 -1.83
C GLY A 65 -5.08 5.34 -2.77
N THR A 66 -5.09 6.62 -2.43
CA THR A 66 -5.66 7.67 -3.27
C THR A 66 -4.64 8.19 -4.28
N PRO A 67 -5.03 8.50 -5.54
CA PRO A 67 -4.08 8.88 -6.59
C PRO A 67 -3.09 9.98 -6.18
N GLY A 68 -3.58 11.07 -5.57
CA GLY A 68 -2.72 12.17 -5.13
C GLY A 68 -1.64 11.75 -4.13
N ARG A 69 -1.98 10.89 -3.15
CA ARG A 69 -0.99 10.44 -2.15
C ARG A 69 -0.02 9.41 -2.71
N ILE A 70 -0.48 8.52 -3.61
CA ILE A 70 0.42 7.62 -4.34
C ILE A 70 1.43 8.44 -5.14
N GLN A 71 0.98 9.46 -5.86
CA GLN A 71 1.85 10.35 -6.62
C GLN A 71 2.86 11.09 -5.72
N ASP A 72 2.45 11.53 -4.53
CA ASP A 72 3.37 12.12 -3.55
C ASP A 72 4.49 11.15 -3.13
N HIS A 73 4.15 9.88 -2.89
CA HIS A 73 5.11 8.85 -2.48
C HIS A 73 6.07 8.48 -3.61
N LEU A 74 5.57 8.35 -4.84
CA LEU A 74 6.38 8.12 -6.05
C LEU A 74 7.34 9.28 -6.30
N ARG A 75 6.84 10.53 -6.26
CA ARG A 75 7.66 11.75 -6.44
C ARG A 75 8.77 11.87 -5.40
N LYS A 76 8.49 11.44 -4.16
CA LYS A 76 9.47 11.44 -3.06
C LYS A 76 10.34 10.19 -3.03
N GLN A 77 10.18 9.25 -3.96
CA GLN A 77 10.91 7.98 -4.01
C GLN A 77 10.79 7.15 -2.71
N THR A 78 9.63 7.25 -2.05
CA THR A 78 9.32 6.50 -0.82
C THR A 78 8.47 5.27 -1.10
N LEU A 79 7.92 5.18 -2.31
CA LEU A 79 7.32 3.99 -2.91
C LEU A 79 8.00 3.78 -4.26
N THR A 80 8.41 2.54 -4.53
CA THR A 80 8.87 2.10 -5.86
C THR A 80 7.88 1.09 -6.38
N ILE A 81 7.51 1.23 -7.66
CA ILE A 81 6.66 0.29 -8.39
C ILE A 81 7.47 -0.09 -9.62
N ASP A 82 7.90 -1.34 -9.66
CA ASP A 82 8.54 -1.90 -10.84
C ASP A 82 7.42 -2.28 -11.80
N LEU A 83 7.31 -1.57 -12.94
CA LEU A 83 6.41 -1.89 -14.04
C LEU A 83 7.05 -2.93 -14.97
#